data_AF-A0AAE5QUL0-F1
#
_entry.id   AF-A0AAE5QUL0-F1
#
_cell.length_a   1.000
_cell.length_b   1.000
_cell.length_c   1.000
_cell.angle_alpha   90.00
_cell.angle_beta   90.00
_cell.angle_gamma   90.00
#
_symmetry.space_group_name_H-M   'P 1'
#
loop_
_entity.id
_entity.type
_entity.pdbx_description
1 polymer ?
#
loop_
_entity_poly.entity_id
_entity_poly.type
_entity_poly.pdbx_seq_one_letter_code
_entity_poly.pdbx_strand_id
1 'polypeptide(L)'
;MVDYNMPPNKKASIKLDTNAFLESRSDLNVAFSSADRDTAIFEFTVTQDKKPLLLGESNIKSSIVFIHSKGLKVREPLEITDGMNGKISVKIPDDVLKLPGKVTSQVFVTRKT
;
A
#
# COMPACT_ATOMS: atom_id res chain seq x y z
N MET A 1 -4.27 -18.30 -2.33
CA MET A 1 -3.03 -19.05 -2.04
C MET A 1 -1.92 -18.38 -2.82
N VAL A 2 -0.79 -18.10 -2.17
CA VAL A 2 0.35 -17.47 -2.86
C VAL A 2 1.11 -18.50 -3.67
N ASP A 3 1.29 -18.26 -4.96
CA ASP A 3 2.12 -19.11 -5.82
C ASP A 3 3.58 -18.70 -5.67
N TYR A 4 4.33 -19.50 -4.92
CA TYR A 4 5.75 -19.29 -4.66
C TYR A 4 6.65 -19.56 -5.87
N ASN A 5 6.11 -20.11 -6.96
CA ASN A 5 6.85 -20.35 -8.21
C ASN A 5 6.75 -19.18 -9.20
N MET A 6 5.92 -18.16 -8.92
CA MET A 6 5.87 -16.95 -9.75
C MET A 6 7.05 -16.02 -9.44
N PRO A 7 7.61 -15.34 -10.46
CA PRO A 7 8.64 -14.33 -10.24
C PRO A 7 8.09 -13.22 -9.31
N PRO A 8 8.94 -12.67 -8.42
CA PRO A 8 8.54 -11.63 -7.49
C PRO A 8 8.08 -10.36 -8.21
N ASN A 9 7.12 -9.66 -7.60
CA ASN A 9 6.62 -8.41 -8.12
C ASN A 9 7.60 -7.28 -7.79
N LYS A 10 7.74 -6.32 -8.71
CA LYS A 10 8.38 -5.02 -8.41
C LYS A 10 7.37 -3.93 -8.07
N LYS A 11 6.16 -4.04 -8.63
CA LYS A 11 5.05 -3.14 -8.36
C LYS A 11 3.79 -3.94 -8.12
N ALA A 12 2.98 -3.51 -7.16
CA ALA A 12 1.65 -4.03 -6.94
C ALA A 12 0.64 -2.89 -6.86
N SER A 13 -0.45 -3.00 -7.62
CA SER A 13 -1.49 -1.98 -7.70
C SER A 13 -2.77 -2.44 -7.00
N ILE A 14 -3.29 -1.64 -6.08
CA ILE A 14 -4.43 -2.00 -5.22
C ILE A 14 -5.48 -0.90 -5.30
N LYS A 15 -6.75 -1.27 -5.48
CA LYS A 15 -7.86 -0.31 -5.38
C LYS A 15 -8.33 -0.24 -3.93
N LEU A 16 -8.46 0.97 -3.41
CA LEU A 16 -8.99 1.25 -2.08
C LEU A 16 -10.28 2.03 -2.23
N ASP A 17 -11.37 1.53 -1.65
CA ASP A 17 -12.60 2.31 -1.52
C ASP A 17 -12.68 2.87 -0.10
N THR A 18 -12.87 4.18 0.03
CA THR A 18 -12.99 4.88 1.32
C THR A 18 -14.44 5.08 1.72
N ASN A 19 -15.33 4.22 1.22
CA ASN A 19 -16.71 4.16 1.68
C ASN A 19 -16.77 3.86 3.20
N ALA A 20 -17.89 4.15 3.85
CA ALA A 20 -18.04 3.94 5.30
C ALA A 20 -18.21 2.47 5.70
N PHE A 21 -18.13 1.54 4.74
CA PHE A 21 -18.27 0.11 5.00
C PHE A 21 -16.91 -0.51 5.26
N LEU A 22 -16.89 -1.48 6.17
CA LEU A 22 -15.67 -2.23 6.47
C LEU A 22 -15.35 -3.13 5.28
N GLU A 23 -14.32 -2.77 4.52
CA GLU A 23 -13.76 -3.64 3.48
C GLU A 23 -13.10 -4.86 4.14
N SER A 24 -13.34 -6.04 3.56
CA SER A 24 -12.76 -7.29 4.06
C SER A 24 -11.24 -7.28 3.91
N ARG A 25 -10.53 -7.94 4.84
CA ARG A 25 -9.08 -8.18 4.68
C ARG A 25 -8.87 -9.02 3.41
N SER A 26 -8.16 -8.47 2.45
CA SER A 26 -7.77 -9.17 1.23
C SER A 26 -6.38 -9.78 1.40
N ASP A 27 -6.24 -11.07 1.09
CA ASP A 27 -4.92 -11.64 0.78
C ASP A 27 -4.56 -11.19 -0.63
N LEU A 28 -3.65 -10.23 -0.74
CA LEU A 28 -3.30 -9.59 -2.00
C LEU A 28 -2.63 -10.54 -3.00
N ASN A 29 -2.14 -11.71 -2.54
CA ASN A 29 -1.34 -12.62 -3.36
C ASN A 29 -0.16 -11.90 -4.05
N VAL A 30 0.50 -11.00 -3.31
CA VAL A 30 1.67 -10.25 -3.78
C VAL A 30 2.88 -10.69 -2.96
N ALA A 31 3.94 -11.07 -3.66
CA ALA A 31 5.25 -11.33 -3.09
C ALA A 31 6.29 -10.40 -3.73
N PHE A 32 7.15 -9.81 -2.89
CA PHE A 32 8.32 -9.02 -3.29
C PHE A 32 9.59 -9.77 -2.92
N SER A 33 10.67 -9.58 -3.68
CA SER A 33 11.97 -10.15 -3.34
C SER A 33 12.68 -9.32 -2.28
N SER A 34 13.40 -9.97 -1.36
CA SER A 34 14.33 -9.29 -0.45
C SER A 34 15.53 -8.67 -1.18
N ALA A 35 15.75 -9.03 -2.45
CA ALA A 35 16.74 -8.41 -3.32
C ALA A 35 16.25 -7.10 -3.96
N ASP A 36 14.95 -6.83 -3.99
CA ASP A 36 14.34 -5.65 -4.63
C ASP A 36 14.36 -4.41 -3.71
N ARG A 37 15.44 -4.22 -2.95
CA ARG A 37 15.56 -3.20 -1.89
C ARG A 37 15.23 -1.79 -2.38
N ASP A 38 15.47 -1.48 -3.65
CA ASP A 38 15.24 -0.15 -4.20
C ASP A 38 14.03 0.00 -5.11
N THR A 39 13.33 -1.09 -5.44
CA THR A 39 12.33 -1.06 -6.52
C THR A 39 10.95 -1.57 -6.13
N ALA A 40 10.79 -2.18 -4.96
CA ALA A 40 9.51 -2.68 -4.48
C ALA A 40 8.57 -1.52 -4.10
N ILE A 41 7.51 -1.33 -4.89
CA ILE A 41 6.56 -0.23 -4.72
C ILE A 41 5.14 -0.79 -4.60
N PHE A 42 4.38 -0.28 -3.61
CA PHE A 42 2.93 -0.36 -3.63
C PHE A 42 2.35 0.89 -4.27
N GLU A 43 1.47 0.70 -5.23
CA GLU A 43 0.66 1.76 -5.84
C GLU A 43 -0.81 1.51 -5.47
N PHE A 44 -1.51 2.58 -5.08
CA PHE A 44 -2.91 2.53 -4.70
C PHE A 44 -3.71 3.47 -5.56
N THR A 45 -4.92 3.06 -5.96
CA THR A 45 -5.94 3.95 -6.49
C THR A 45 -7.03 4.11 -5.45
N VAL A 46 -7.12 5.30 -4.87
CA VAL A 46 -8.11 5.67 -3.87
C VAL A 46 -9.39 6.11 -4.58
N THR A 47 -10.49 5.52 -4.18
CA THR A 47 -11.83 5.80 -4.70
C THR A 47 -12.79 6.14 -3.58
N GLN A 48 -13.80 6.95 -3.90
CA GLN A 48 -14.97 7.18 -3.08
C GLN A 48 -16.19 7.09 -4.00
N ASP A 49 -17.19 6.31 -3.60
CA ASP A 49 -18.40 6.08 -4.39
C ASP A 49 -18.08 5.60 -5.83
N LYS A 50 -17.09 4.70 -5.94
CA LYS A 50 -16.58 4.13 -7.20
C LYS A 50 -15.91 5.13 -8.16
N LYS A 51 -15.66 6.36 -7.73
CA LYS A 51 -14.94 7.38 -8.50
C LYS A 51 -13.57 7.65 -7.87
N PRO A 52 -12.53 8.00 -8.65
CA PRO A 52 -11.26 8.45 -8.09
C PRO A 52 -11.45 9.60 -7.10
N LEU A 53 -10.85 9.49 -5.92
CA LEU A 53 -10.83 10.57 -4.96
C LEU A 53 -9.77 11.61 -5.39
N LEU A 54 -10.14 12.88 -5.47
CA LEU A 54 -9.19 13.94 -5.78
C LEU A 54 -8.25 14.18 -4.58
N LEU A 55 -6.95 14.04 -4.81
CA LEU A 55 -5.92 14.14 -3.78
C LEU A 55 -5.03 15.35 -4.02
N GLY A 56 -4.71 16.05 -2.93
CA GLY A 56 -3.76 17.14 -2.91
C GLY A 56 -3.12 17.24 -1.52
N GLU A 57 -1.90 17.75 -1.46
CA GLU A 57 -1.20 17.90 -0.16
C GLU A 57 -1.96 18.80 0.81
N SER A 58 -2.78 19.74 0.32
CA SER A 58 -3.61 20.60 1.13
C SER A 58 -4.86 19.91 1.70
N ASN A 59 -5.37 18.85 1.07
CA ASN A 59 -6.69 18.29 1.39
C ASN A 59 -6.66 16.90 2.04
N ILE A 60 -5.55 16.17 1.94
CA ILE A 60 -5.42 14.83 2.53
C ILE A 60 -4.14 14.65 3.34
N LYS A 61 -4.21 13.70 4.28
CA LYS A 61 -3.07 13.06 4.92
C LYS A 61 -3.22 11.55 4.73
N SER A 62 -2.17 10.91 4.27
CA SER A 62 -2.17 9.47 4.00
C SER A 62 -0.93 8.79 4.58
N SER A 63 -1.09 7.54 4.99
CA SER A 63 0.02 6.72 5.52
C SER A 63 -0.31 5.25 5.42
N ILE A 64 0.71 4.41 5.40
CA ILE A 64 0.59 2.96 5.49
C ILE A 64 1.31 2.46 6.75
N VAL A 65 0.78 1.41 7.36
CA VAL A 65 1.47 0.65 8.41
C VAL A 65 1.75 -0.75 7.90
N PHE A 66 2.99 -1.19 8.00
CA PHE A 66 3.44 -2.57 7.76
C PHE A 66 3.62 -3.29 9.09
N ILE A 67 3.06 -4.49 9.22
CA ILE A 67 3.21 -5.37 10.39
C ILE A 67 3.74 -6.71 9.90
N HIS A 68 5.02 -6.97 10.13
CA HIS A 68 5.65 -8.24 9.79
C HIS A 68 5.29 -9.31 10.82
N SER A 69 5.15 -10.56 10.39
CA SER A 69 4.88 -11.73 11.25
C SER A 69 5.96 -12.02 12.30
N LYS A 70 7.07 -11.26 12.29
CA LYS A 70 8.21 -11.36 13.21
C LYS A 70 8.27 -10.18 14.20
N GLY A 71 7.20 -9.38 14.28
CA GLY A 71 7.06 -8.29 15.25
C GLY A 71 7.54 -6.92 14.77
N LEU A 72 8.24 -6.81 13.63
CA LEU A 72 8.58 -5.52 13.04
C LEU A 72 7.31 -4.75 12.65
N LYS A 73 7.24 -3.49 13.06
CA LYS A 73 6.17 -2.55 12.70
C LYS A 73 6.78 -1.25 12.18
N VAL A 74 6.40 -0.85 10.97
CA VAL A 74 6.89 0.38 10.32
C VAL A 74 5.69 1.17 9.80
N ARG A 75 5.74 2.51 9.92
CA ARG A 75 4.73 3.41 9.37
C ARG A 75 5.40 4.39 8.43
N GLU A 76 4.87 4.51 7.23
CA GLU A 76 5.38 5.43 6.21
C GLU A 76 4.27 6.37 5.70
N PRO A 77 4.61 7.61 5.32
CA PRO A 77 3.71 8.44 4.52
C PRO A 77 3.50 7.81 3.13
N LEU A 78 2.38 8.13 2.49
CA LEU A 78 2.14 7.79 1.09
C LEU A 78 2.36 9.04 0.23
N GLU A 79 3.03 8.90 -0.91
CA GLU A 79 3.29 9.97 -1.86
C GLU A 79 2.14 10.08 -2.86
N ILE A 80 1.74 11.30 -3.23
CA ILE A 80 0.74 11.53 -4.28
C ILE A 80 1.44 11.47 -5.63
N THR A 81 1.18 10.43 -6.42
CA THR A 81 1.77 10.28 -7.75
C THR A 81 0.89 10.84 -8.86
N ASP A 82 -0.44 10.84 -8.67
CA ASP A 82 -1.41 11.42 -9.60
C ASP A 82 -2.70 11.76 -8.83
N GLY A 83 -2.80 13.01 -8.37
CA GLY A 83 -3.89 13.45 -7.52
C GLY A 83 -5.25 13.50 -8.20
N MET A 84 -5.30 13.73 -9.51
CA MET A 84 -6.55 13.78 -10.27
C MET A 84 -7.20 12.39 -10.43
N ASN A 85 -6.37 11.35 -10.49
CA ASN A 85 -6.83 9.96 -10.62
C ASN A 85 -6.74 9.18 -9.31
N GLY A 86 -6.57 9.87 -8.17
CA GLY A 86 -6.56 9.24 -6.86
C GLY A 86 -5.38 8.30 -6.61
N LYS A 87 -4.24 8.49 -7.29
CA LYS A 87 -3.10 7.58 -7.16
C LYS A 87 -2.12 8.05 -6.10
N ILE A 88 -1.78 7.13 -5.20
CA ILE A 88 -0.73 7.29 -4.20
C ILE A 88 0.20 6.08 -4.20
N SER A 89 1.43 6.24 -3.74
CA SER A 89 2.40 5.16 -3.70
C SER A 89 3.28 5.20 -2.46
N VAL A 90 4.02 4.10 -2.26
CA VAL A 90 5.07 3.99 -1.25
C VAL A 90 6.10 2.95 -1.68
N LYS A 91 7.37 3.30 -1.55
CA LYS A 91 8.46 2.32 -1.58
C LYS A 91 8.39 1.49 -0.31
N ILE A 92 8.42 0.17 -0.43
CA ILE A 92 8.44 -0.71 0.76
C ILE A 92 9.76 -0.49 1.51
N PRO A 93 9.74 -0.21 2.82
CA PRO A 93 10.97 0.00 3.58
C PRO A 93 11.90 -1.21 3.54
N ASP A 94 13.20 -0.97 3.39
CA ASP A 94 14.23 -2.02 3.35
C ASP A 94 14.19 -2.93 4.58
N ASP A 95 13.85 -2.37 5.75
CA ASP A 95 13.70 -3.11 7.00
C ASP A 95 12.56 -4.14 6.94
N VAL A 96 11.52 -3.85 6.16
CA VAL A 96 10.42 -4.78 5.90
C VAL A 96 10.85 -5.82 4.86
N LEU A 97 11.50 -5.40 3.76
CA LEU A 97 11.93 -6.29 2.67
C LEU A 97 13.03 -7.28 3.07
N LYS A 98 13.95 -6.90 3.96
CA LYS A 98 15.07 -7.77 4.37
C LYS A 98 14.61 -8.96 5.21
N LEU A 99 13.40 -8.89 5.77
CA LEU A 99 12.82 -9.97 6.58
C LEU A 99 11.88 -10.81 5.70
N PRO A 100 12.22 -12.08 5.40
CA PRO A 100 11.28 -12.96 4.75
C PRO A 100 10.15 -13.33 5.72
N GLY A 101 8.92 -13.26 5.22
CA GLY A 101 7.72 -13.62 5.98
C GLY A 101 6.46 -12.96 5.45
N LYS A 102 5.36 -13.16 6.17
CA LYS A 102 4.08 -12.51 5.86
C LYS A 102 4.07 -11.11 6.45
N VAL A 103 3.59 -10.15 5.68
CA VAL A 103 3.37 -8.76 6.10
C VAL A 103 1.89 -8.45 5.97
N THR A 104 1.28 -7.95 7.04
CA THR A 104 -0.06 -7.35 7.00
C THR A 104 0.08 -5.85 6.93
N SER A 105 -0.62 -5.21 6.00
CA SER A 105 -0.58 -3.77 5.84
C SER A 105 -1.95 -3.13 6.02
N GLN A 106 -1.96 -1.91 6.55
CA GLN A 106 -3.16 -1.07 6.65
C GLN A 106 -2.86 0.30 6.08
N VAL A 107 -3.66 0.74 5.10
CA VAL A 107 -3.62 2.08 4.54
C VAL A 107 -4.62 2.97 5.26
N PHE A 108 -4.20 4.20 5.54
CA PHE A 108 -5.02 5.27 6.11
C PHE A 108 -5.02 6.45 5.14
N VAL A 109 -6.21 6.94 4.80
CA VAL A 109 -6.41 8.17 4.04
C VAL A 109 -7.42 9.02 4.80
N THR A 110 -7.05 10.23 5.15
CA THR A 110 -7.87 11.12 5.97
C THR A 110 -7.92 12.50 5.33
N ARG A 111 -9.11 13.10 5.28
CA ARG A 111 -9.26 14.50 4.84
C ARG A 111 -8.75 15.44 5.91
N LYS A 112 -8.01 16.46 5.50
CA LYS A 112 -7.66 17.60 6.37
C LYS A 112 -8.92 18.47 6.46
N THR A 113 -9.47 18.58 7.67
CA THR A 113 -10.53 19.53 8.03
C THR A 113 -9.95 20.90 8.35
#